data_AF-A0A8X7P1C9-F1
#
_entry.id   AF-A0A8X7P1C9-F1
#
_cell.length_a   1.000
_cell.length_b   1.000
_cell.length_c   1.000
_cell.angle_alpha   90.00
_cell.angle_beta   90.00
_cell.angle_gamma   90.00
#
_symmetry.space_group_name_H-M   'P 1'
#
loop_
_entity.id
_entity.type
_entity.pdbx_description
1 polymer ?
#
loop_
_entity_poly.entity_id
_entity_poly.type
_entity_poly.pdbx_seq_one_letter_code
_entity_poly.pdbx_strand_id
1 'polypeptide(L)'
;MKRKNDWLFLNLETRVSEIRNDHMAGESSSPATMTPFETGESGSGSRGFSRPPLAPLSLISHGFSLFLLCLSAFLIELRAESSPLLLSRFSARQGASSGILLGAVTLPAVMMSKLVQLTRAISLHQAEQDGKKNESSSSSVWLTRASLTGTVLYGAACFVSLSMISHTGLNTSLKMLWMLFHGLAAVKLIRHLLCTFPACASIGEALLVTSGLVLYFGDFLACTIAKICEKLIPVDLVSISYGIRRTETGIIVQGLLLGLLLFPIVFRFVLHIYESSLRKRDGPPRNCSDTAKSVFFFVSILLFMVVAVPSWMQFVHDFHQHPFLWVLTFVFSEPLKRLSLCIYWVLLIVVSVLRFYNISRGSKVERILLRKYYHLMAVLMFLPALVLQPKFLDLAFGAALAVFIALEIIRIWRIQPLESRYITS
;
A
#
# COMPACT_ATOMS: atom_id res chain seq x y z
N MET A 1 -0.29 2.34 52.35
CA MET A 1 -1.28 2.93 51.41
C MET A 1 -2.06 1.82 50.69
N LYS A 2 -2.81 0.97 51.42
CA LYS A 2 -3.48 -0.23 50.85
C LYS A 2 -4.76 -0.63 51.63
N ARG A 3 -5.51 0.35 52.14
CA ARG A 3 -6.74 0.15 52.94
C ARG A 3 -7.82 1.21 52.65
N LYS A 4 -7.69 1.92 51.51
CA LYS A 4 -8.60 2.99 51.06
C LYS A 4 -9.25 2.71 49.70
N ASN A 5 -8.84 1.63 49.03
CA ASN A 5 -9.36 1.21 47.73
C ASN A 5 -10.52 0.21 47.94
N ASP A 6 -10.36 -0.69 48.90
CA ASP A 6 -11.32 -1.76 49.21
C ASP A 6 -12.70 -1.19 49.62
N TRP A 7 -12.70 -0.06 50.34
CA TRP A 7 -13.92 0.68 50.72
C TRP A 7 -14.65 1.31 49.52
N LEU A 8 -13.92 1.68 48.46
CA LEU A 8 -14.52 2.17 47.21
C LEU A 8 -15.08 1.01 46.36
N PHE A 9 -14.53 -0.20 46.47
CA PHE A 9 -15.05 -1.37 45.75
C PHE A 9 -16.39 -1.85 46.32
N LEU A 10 -16.47 -2.08 47.63
CA LEU A 10 -17.73 -2.53 48.27
C LEU A 10 -18.90 -1.56 47.98
N ASN A 11 -18.67 -0.26 48.15
CA ASN A 11 -19.70 0.77 48.00
C ASN A 11 -20.17 0.95 46.54
N LEU A 12 -19.37 0.53 45.56
CA LEU A 12 -19.78 0.48 44.15
C LEU A 12 -20.66 -0.75 43.88
N GLU A 13 -20.31 -1.89 44.47
CA GLU A 13 -21.00 -3.17 44.27
C GLU A 13 -22.41 -3.16 44.91
N THR A 14 -22.57 -2.55 46.09
CA THR A 14 -23.89 -2.39 46.73
C THR A 14 -24.86 -1.56 45.87
N ARG A 15 -24.41 -0.43 45.30
CA ARG A 15 -25.24 0.41 44.41
C ARG A 15 -25.64 -0.30 43.12
N VAL A 16 -24.83 -1.26 42.65
CA VAL A 16 -25.08 -2.04 41.43
C VAL A 16 -26.02 -3.25 41.67
N SER A 17 -26.26 -3.63 42.92
CA SER A 17 -27.39 -4.48 43.31
C SER A 17 -28.69 -3.69 43.52
N GLU A 18 -28.62 -2.50 44.11
CA GLU A 18 -29.78 -1.67 44.45
C GLU A 18 -30.56 -1.24 43.19
N ILE A 19 -29.86 -0.65 42.20
CA ILE A 19 -30.40 -0.25 40.88
C ILE A 19 -31.02 -1.43 40.09
N ARG A 20 -30.74 -2.68 40.46
CA ARG A 20 -31.22 -3.88 39.77
C ARG A 20 -32.58 -4.37 40.27
N ASN A 21 -32.95 -4.06 41.51
CA ASN A 21 -34.22 -4.49 42.10
C ASN A 21 -35.36 -3.52 41.76
N ASP A 22 -35.07 -2.21 41.70
CA ASP A 22 -36.06 -1.17 41.38
C ASP A 22 -36.70 -1.34 39.98
N HIS A 23 -36.04 -2.08 39.07
CA HIS A 23 -36.55 -2.38 37.74
C HIS A 23 -37.44 -3.64 37.64
N MET A 24 -37.82 -4.25 38.78
CA MET A 24 -38.67 -5.45 38.86
C MET A 24 -39.93 -5.26 39.75
N ALA A 25 -40.20 -4.04 40.23
CA ALA A 25 -41.23 -3.76 41.24
C ALA A 25 -42.28 -2.72 40.78
N GLY A 26 -43.01 -3.04 39.72
CA GLY A 26 -44.15 -2.27 39.19
C GLY A 26 -44.49 -2.73 37.77
N GLU A 27 -45.75 -2.89 37.35
CA GLU A 27 -47.04 -2.59 37.97
C GLU A 27 -47.99 -3.81 37.88
N SER A 28 -49.09 -3.85 38.65
CA SER A 28 -50.11 -4.90 38.54
C SER A 28 -51.51 -4.46 38.98
N SER A 29 -52.54 -4.91 38.23
CA SER A 29 -54.01 -4.78 38.48
C SER A 29 -54.60 -3.36 38.48
N SER A 30 -55.85 -3.05 38.07
CA SER A 30 -56.97 -3.74 37.37
C SER A 30 -58.10 -2.67 37.12
N PRO A 31 -59.35 -2.98 36.69
CA PRO A 31 -59.82 -3.64 35.46
C PRO A 31 -60.97 -2.85 34.72
N ALA A 32 -61.66 -3.49 33.75
CA ALA A 32 -62.86 -3.05 32.98
C ALA A 32 -62.63 -1.98 31.89
N THR A 33 -63.32 -1.97 30.72
CA THR A 33 -64.69 -2.43 30.39
C THR A 33 -64.79 -3.16 29.03
N MET A 34 -65.92 -3.87 28.80
CA MET A 34 -66.32 -4.65 27.61
C MET A 34 -66.82 -3.78 26.41
N THR A 35 -67.08 -4.19 25.14
CA THR A 35 -66.89 -5.34 24.19
C THR A 35 -67.50 -4.89 22.81
N PRO A 36 -67.76 -5.71 21.75
CA PRO A 36 -67.13 -6.93 21.14
C PRO A 36 -66.86 -6.78 19.60
N PHE A 37 -66.70 -7.92 18.88
CA PHE A 37 -66.54 -8.14 17.42
C PHE A 37 -65.12 -7.80 16.85
N GLU A 38 -64.32 -8.79 16.40
CA GLU A 38 -64.39 -9.62 15.16
C GLU A 38 -63.93 -8.87 13.89
N THR A 39 -63.09 -9.39 12.99
CA THR A 39 -62.19 -10.58 12.92
C THR A 39 -60.81 -10.08 12.41
N GLY A 40 -59.67 -10.76 12.43
CA GLY A 40 -59.31 -12.17 12.65
C GLY A 40 -58.28 -12.62 11.59
N GLU A 41 -56.98 -12.39 11.82
CA GLU A 41 -55.91 -13.04 11.05
C GLU A 41 -54.64 -13.25 11.90
N SER A 42 -53.87 -14.31 11.62
CA SER A 42 -52.91 -14.88 12.58
C SER A 42 -51.48 -14.37 12.41
N GLY A 43 -51.12 -13.34 13.18
CA GLY A 43 -49.77 -12.79 13.24
C GLY A 43 -48.74 -13.73 13.89
N SER A 44 -48.13 -14.63 13.09
CA SER A 44 -47.06 -15.52 13.56
C SER A 44 -45.80 -14.74 13.94
N GLY A 45 -45.68 -14.41 15.22
CA GLY A 45 -44.58 -13.65 15.82
C GLY A 45 -43.25 -14.39 15.84
N SER A 46 -42.65 -14.62 14.68
CA SER A 46 -41.31 -15.16 14.54
C SER A 46 -40.29 -14.18 15.15
N ARG A 47 -39.88 -14.44 16.39
CA ARG A 47 -38.78 -13.73 17.05
C ARG A 47 -37.52 -13.97 16.24
N GLY A 48 -37.12 -12.97 15.45
CA GLY A 48 -35.92 -12.99 14.63
C GLY A 48 -34.66 -13.10 15.49
N PHE A 49 -34.30 -14.33 15.88
CA PHE A 49 -33.08 -14.62 16.61
C PHE A 49 -31.91 -14.15 15.74
N SER A 50 -31.28 -13.05 16.17
CA SER A 50 -30.26 -12.37 15.38
C SER A 50 -29.04 -13.29 15.24
N ARG A 51 -29.00 -14.04 14.14
CA ARG A 51 -27.83 -14.87 13.80
C ARG A 51 -26.60 -13.96 13.87
N PRO A 52 -25.54 -14.33 14.62
CA PRO A 52 -24.29 -13.58 14.55
C PRO A 52 -23.89 -13.52 13.07
N PRO A 53 -23.42 -12.37 12.55
CA PRO A 53 -23.16 -12.23 11.13
C PRO A 53 -22.09 -13.25 10.72
N LEU A 54 -22.50 -14.33 10.05
CA LEU A 54 -21.58 -15.33 9.56
C LEU A 54 -20.58 -14.60 8.65
N ALA A 55 -19.30 -14.64 9.01
CA ALA A 55 -18.26 -14.13 8.13
C ALA A 55 -18.43 -14.84 6.78
N PRO A 56 -18.52 -14.10 5.66
CA PRO A 56 -18.84 -14.71 4.38
C PRO A 56 -17.83 -15.80 4.07
N LEU A 57 -18.28 -16.95 3.55
CA LEU A 57 -17.45 -18.16 3.41
C LEU A 57 -16.17 -17.92 2.58
N SER A 58 -16.19 -16.94 1.68
CA SER A 58 -15.01 -16.44 0.95
C SER A 58 -13.90 -15.86 1.85
N LEU A 59 -14.25 -15.25 3.00
CA LEU A 59 -13.27 -14.75 3.98
C LEU A 59 -12.43 -15.87 4.59
N ILE A 60 -12.98 -17.09 4.66
CA ILE A 60 -12.31 -18.26 5.24
C ILE A 60 -11.23 -18.79 4.30
N SER A 61 -11.51 -18.91 3.00
CA SER A 61 -10.49 -19.32 2.01
C SER A 61 -9.39 -18.27 1.87
N HIS A 62 -9.73 -16.98 1.93
CA HIS A 62 -8.76 -15.89 2.00
C HIS A 62 -7.88 -15.96 3.26
N GLY A 63 -8.48 -16.19 4.43
CA GLY A 63 -7.75 -16.33 5.70
C GLY A 63 -6.82 -17.56 5.71
N PHE A 64 -7.28 -18.68 5.16
CA PHE A 64 -6.48 -19.90 4.98
C PHE A 64 -5.30 -19.67 4.03
N SER A 65 -5.49 -18.89 2.96
CA SER A 65 -4.40 -18.50 2.05
C SER A 65 -3.31 -17.68 2.76
N LEU A 66 -3.71 -16.72 3.60
CA LEU A 66 -2.76 -15.96 4.44
C LEU A 66 -2.05 -16.84 5.48
N PHE A 67 -2.76 -17.81 6.08
CA PHE A 67 -2.16 -18.75 7.03
C PHE A 67 -1.08 -19.62 6.36
N LEU A 68 -1.35 -20.19 5.18
CA LEU A 68 -0.36 -20.95 4.42
C LEU A 68 0.84 -20.09 3.97
N LEU A 69 0.61 -18.84 3.59
CA LEU A 69 1.69 -17.89 3.28
C LEU A 69 2.55 -17.60 4.52
N CYS A 70 1.91 -17.34 5.67
CA CYS A 70 2.59 -17.10 6.94
C CYS A 70 3.44 -18.31 7.38
N LEU A 71 2.86 -19.51 7.34
CA LEU A 71 3.55 -20.75 7.67
C LEU A 71 4.74 -21.03 6.72
N SER A 72 4.56 -20.85 5.41
CA SER A 72 5.64 -21.07 4.44
C SER A 72 6.76 -20.01 4.56
N ALA A 73 6.42 -18.75 4.80
CA ALA A 73 7.42 -17.69 5.03
C ALA A 73 8.20 -17.91 6.34
N PHE A 74 7.54 -18.36 7.42
CA PHE A 74 8.19 -18.73 8.68
C PHE A 74 9.14 -19.92 8.51
N LEU A 75 8.74 -20.96 7.77
CA LEU A 75 9.61 -22.10 7.45
C LEU A 75 10.81 -21.69 6.58
N ILE A 76 10.68 -20.66 5.73
CA ILE A 76 11.80 -20.09 4.96
C ILE A 76 12.73 -19.27 5.85
N GLU A 77 12.20 -18.47 6.79
CA GLU A 77 13.00 -17.69 7.75
C GLU A 77 13.82 -18.62 8.66
N LEU A 78 13.20 -19.64 9.28
CA LEU A 78 13.90 -20.67 10.05
C LEU A 78 14.99 -21.39 9.23
N ARG A 79 14.74 -21.63 7.94
CA ARG A 79 15.72 -22.26 7.05
C ARG A 79 16.86 -21.31 6.67
N ALA A 80 16.59 -20.02 6.52
CA ALA A 80 17.61 -19.02 6.23
C ALA A 80 18.55 -18.79 7.43
N GLU A 81 18.00 -18.74 8.65
CA GLU A 81 18.79 -18.55 9.87
C GLU A 81 19.61 -19.80 10.25
N SER A 82 19.08 -21.00 9.99
CA SER A 82 19.82 -22.27 10.20
C SER A 82 20.84 -22.61 9.10
N SER A 83 20.81 -21.94 7.94
CA SER A 83 21.62 -22.28 6.77
C SER A 83 22.46 -21.08 6.28
N PRO A 84 23.65 -20.80 6.86
CA PRO A 84 24.47 -19.64 6.47
C PRO A 84 24.91 -19.66 4.99
N LEU A 85 24.96 -20.83 4.36
CA LEU A 85 25.25 -21.02 2.93
C LEU A 85 24.10 -20.53 2.00
N LEU A 86 22.87 -20.45 2.53
CA LEU A 86 21.75 -19.81 1.84
C LEU A 86 21.83 -18.28 1.96
N LEU A 87 22.24 -17.80 3.13
CA LEU A 87 22.40 -16.37 3.41
C LEU A 87 23.60 -15.77 2.65
N SER A 88 24.73 -16.47 2.56
CA SER A 88 25.96 -15.98 1.88
C SER A 88 25.76 -15.68 0.38
N ARG A 89 24.68 -16.19 -0.23
CA ARG A 89 24.28 -15.89 -1.61
C ARG A 89 23.61 -14.52 -1.78
N PHE A 90 23.30 -13.83 -0.68
CA PHE A 90 22.69 -12.51 -0.65
C PHE A 90 23.48 -11.60 0.31
N SER A 91 23.96 -10.46 -0.18
CA SER A 91 24.65 -9.47 0.64
C SER A 91 23.66 -8.65 1.48
N ALA A 92 22.92 -9.29 2.38
CA ALA A 92 22.00 -8.65 3.33
C ALA A 92 22.74 -8.04 4.53
N ARG A 93 22.07 -7.14 5.26
CA ARG A 93 22.62 -6.48 6.46
C ARG A 93 22.97 -7.49 7.55
N GLN A 94 24.26 -7.62 7.86
CA GLN A 94 24.75 -8.46 8.94
C GLN A 94 24.29 -7.93 10.31
N GLY A 95 24.05 -8.82 11.27
CA GLY A 95 23.64 -8.46 12.64
C GLY A 95 22.16 -8.05 12.79
N ALA A 96 21.31 -8.31 11.80
CA ALA A 96 19.86 -8.17 11.88
C ALA A 96 19.15 -9.48 11.52
N SER A 97 17.95 -9.70 12.06
CA SER A 97 17.07 -10.82 11.67
C SER A 97 16.73 -10.75 10.17
N SER A 98 16.49 -11.90 9.53
CA SER A 98 16.29 -11.94 8.07
C SER A 98 15.09 -11.09 7.61
N GLY A 99 14.05 -11.03 8.44
CA GLY A 99 12.81 -10.27 8.23
C GLY A 99 11.87 -10.90 7.19
N ILE A 100 12.14 -12.14 6.76
CA ILE A 100 11.47 -12.76 5.61
C ILE A 100 9.97 -12.94 5.87
N LEU A 101 9.57 -13.40 7.06
CA LEU A 101 8.17 -13.51 7.46
C LEU A 101 7.45 -12.16 7.37
N LEU A 102 8.07 -11.11 7.91
CA LEU A 102 7.51 -9.76 7.91
C LEU A 102 7.40 -9.20 6.47
N GLY A 103 8.45 -9.32 5.66
CA GLY A 103 8.46 -8.85 4.28
C GLY A 103 7.48 -9.61 3.37
N ALA A 104 7.30 -10.91 3.60
CA ALA A 104 6.39 -11.75 2.80
C ALA A 104 4.91 -11.59 3.18
N VAL A 105 4.60 -11.41 4.46
CA VAL A 105 3.20 -11.38 4.95
C VAL A 105 2.61 -9.97 4.98
N THR A 106 3.41 -8.91 5.22
CA THR A 106 2.90 -7.54 5.39
C THR A 106 2.07 -7.05 4.21
N LEU A 107 2.61 -7.07 2.99
CA LEU A 107 1.91 -6.52 1.82
C LEU A 107 0.63 -7.33 1.50
N PRO A 108 0.64 -8.67 1.43
CA PRO A 108 -0.59 -9.47 1.28
C PRO A 108 -1.60 -9.27 2.42
N ALA A 109 -1.18 -9.13 3.67
CA ALA A 109 -2.08 -8.86 4.80
C ALA A 109 -2.72 -7.46 4.70
N VAL A 110 -1.99 -6.45 4.23
CA VAL A 110 -2.53 -5.10 3.97
C VAL A 110 -3.51 -5.12 2.79
N MET A 111 -3.16 -5.79 1.68
CA MET A 111 -4.07 -5.97 0.53
C MET A 111 -5.35 -6.69 0.97
N MET A 112 -5.24 -7.79 1.72
CA MET A 112 -6.39 -8.51 2.22
C MET A 112 -7.24 -7.68 3.18
N SER A 113 -6.63 -6.94 4.11
CA SER A 113 -7.35 -6.00 4.99
C SER A 113 -8.13 -4.95 4.19
N LYS A 114 -7.53 -4.41 3.12
CA LYS A 114 -8.21 -3.48 2.20
C LYS A 114 -9.33 -4.14 1.39
N LEU A 115 -9.16 -5.39 0.95
CA LEU A 115 -10.25 -6.15 0.33
C LEU A 115 -11.41 -6.41 1.30
N VAL A 116 -11.14 -6.78 2.56
CA VAL A 116 -12.20 -6.93 3.59
C VAL A 116 -12.91 -5.60 3.85
N GLN A 117 -12.19 -4.47 3.89
CA GLN A 117 -12.78 -3.14 4.03
C GLN A 117 -13.67 -2.77 2.82
N LEU A 118 -13.20 -3.03 1.59
CA LEU A 118 -13.94 -2.77 0.36
C LEU A 118 -15.18 -3.65 0.24
N THR A 119 -15.07 -4.97 0.49
CA THR A 119 -16.22 -5.88 0.49
C THR A 119 -17.26 -5.44 1.50
N ARG A 120 -16.88 -5.03 2.72
CA ARG A 120 -17.84 -4.49 3.71
C ARG A 120 -18.50 -3.19 3.25
N ALA A 121 -17.75 -2.27 2.65
CA ALA A 121 -18.31 -1.02 2.12
C ALA A 121 -19.26 -1.25 0.93
N ILE A 122 -18.97 -2.24 0.08
CA ILE A 122 -19.86 -2.67 -1.01
C ILE A 122 -21.11 -3.34 -0.43
N SER A 123 -20.98 -4.27 0.52
CA SER A 123 -22.13 -4.90 1.19
C SER A 123 -23.04 -3.90 1.92
N LEU A 124 -22.51 -2.78 2.42
CA LEU A 124 -23.32 -1.71 3.00
C LEU A 124 -24.11 -0.93 1.94
N HIS A 125 -23.54 -0.65 0.77
CA HIS A 125 -24.28 -0.07 -0.36
C HIS A 125 -25.29 -1.05 -0.99
N GLN A 126 -24.96 -2.34 -1.01
CA GLN A 126 -25.83 -3.38 -1.56
C GLN A 126 -26.94 -3.84 -0.60
N ALA A 127 -26.89 -3.42 0.67
CA ALA A 127 -27.98 -3.63 1.64
C ALA A 127 -29.21 -2.75 1.36
N GLU A 128 -29.12 -1.80 0.43
CA GLU A 128 -30.22 -0.92 -0.01
C GLU A 128 -30.96 -1.46 -1.25
N GLN A 129 -30.49 -2.54 -1.89
CA GLN A 129 -31.15 -3.18 -3.05
C GLN A 129 -31.14 -4.72 -3.01
N ASP A 130 -32.31 -5.25 -2.64
CA ASP A 130 -32.89 -6.61 -2.78
C ASP A 130 -32.13 -7.91 -2.44
N GLY A 131 -32.81 -8.69 -1.60
CA GLY A 131 -32.45 -10.05 -1.17
C GLY A 131 -32.68 -11.20 -2.18
N LYS A 132 -32.14 -12.39 -1.80
CA LYS A 132 -32.25 -13.74 -2.44
C LYS A 132 -31.47 -13.87 -3.78
N LYS A 133 -30.78 -14.97 -4.15
CA LYS A 133 -30.66 -16.43 -3.81
C LYS A 133 -29.25 -16.92 -4.27
N ASN A 134 -28.63 -18.07 -3.92
CA ASN A 134 -28.79 -19.07 -2.85
C ASN A 134 -27.41 -19.72 -2.50
N GLU A 135 -27.16 -21.04 -2.67
CA GLU A 135 -25.97 -21.78 -2.19
C GLU A 135 -25.53 -22.99 -3.07
N SER A 136 -24.22 -23.27 -3.15
CA SER A 136 -23.53 -24.57 -2.85
C SER A 136 -22.01 -24.40 -3.13
N SER A 137 -21.03 -24.86 -2.35
CA SER A 137 -20.70 -26.19 -1.76
C SER A 137 -20.03 -27.15 -2.80
N SER A 138 -18.94 -27.88 -2.56
CA SER A 138 -18.11 -28.12 -1.35
C SER A 138 -16.66 -28.57 -1.70
N SER A 139 -15.77 -28.59 -0.69
CA SER A 139 -14.59 -29.49 -0.48
C SER A 139 -13.71 -29.96 -1.66
N SER A 140 -12.38 -29.97 -1.55
CA SER A 140 -11.64 -30.67 -0.48
C SER A 140 -10.17 -30.22 -0.35
N VAL A 141 -9.52 -30.62 0.75
CA VAL A 141 -8.11 -30.31 1.06
C VAL A 141 -7.28 -31.59 1.09
N TRP A 142 -6.18 -31.62 0.36
CA TRP A 142 -5.10 -32.60 0.54
C TRP A 142 -3.74 -31.89 0.54
N LEU A 143 -2.84 -32.35 1.42
CA LEU A 143 -1.63 -31.62 1.81
C LEU A 143 -0.34 -32.27 1.30
N THR A 144 0.64 -31.40 1.05
CA THR A 144 2.10 -31.61 1.11
C THR A 144 2.84 -32.46 0.04
N ARG A 145 3.84 -31.77 -0.54
CA ARG A 145 5.19 -32.25 -0.90
C ARG A 145 5.34 -33.20 -2.10
N ALA A 146 5.38 -32.61 -3.29
CA ALA A 146 6.36 -32.97 -4.33
C ALA A 146 7.19 -31.73 -4.73
N SER A 147 8.34 -31.95 -5.36
CA SER A 147 9.38 -30.99 -5.78
C SER A 147 8.92 -29.57 -6.20
N LEU A 148 9.82 -28.58 -6.07
CA LEU A 148 9.67 -27.24 -6.65
C LEU A 148 9.32 -27.29 -8.16
N THR A 149 9.82 -28.29 -8.89
CA THR A 149 9.46 -28.55 -10.29
C THR A 149 8.02 -29.07 -10.45
N GLY A 150 7.54 -29.90 -9.51
CA GLY A 150 6.18 -30.42 -9.50
C GLY A 150 5.13 -29.34 -9.29
N THR A 151 5.39 -28.35 -8.41
CA THR A 151 4.50 -27.19 -8.23
C THR A 151 4.40 -26.35 -9.51
N VAL A 152 5.51 -26.16 -10.23
CA VAL A 152 5.52 -25.43 -11.51
C VAL A 152 4.78 -26.21 -12.61
N LEU A 153 5.00 -27.51 -12.72
CA LEU A 153 4.30 -28.37 -13.69
C LEU A 153 2.79 -28.44 -13.42
N TYR A 154 2.39 -28.57 -12.15
CA TYR A 154 0.98 -28.53 -11.74
C TYR A 154 0.34 -27.17 -12.06
N GLY A 155 1.03 -26.06 -11.73
CA GLY A 155 0.58 -24.71 -12.08
C GLY A 155 0.42 -24.51 -13.59
N ALA A 156 1.36 -25.02 -14.40
CA ALA A 156 1.30 -24.98 -15.86
C ALA A 156 0.16 -25.85 -16.42
N ALA A 157 -0.07 -27.04 -15.86
CA ALA A 157 -1.19 -27.91 -16.25
C ALA A 157 -2.55 -27.26 -15.92
N CYS A 158 -2.70 -26.67 -14.73
CA CYS A 158 -3.89 -25.89 -14.37
C CYS A 158 -4.08 -24.66 -15.26
N PHE A 159 -2.99 -23.94 -15.61
CA PHE A 159 -3.03 -22.80 -16.53
C PHE A 159 -3.53 -23.20 -17.92
N VAL A 160 -2.96 -24.25 -18.53
CA VAL A 160 -3.41 -24.77 -19.83
C VAL A 160 -4.85 -25.27 -19.75
N SER A 161 -5.21 -26.00 -18.69
CA SER A 161 -6.57 -26.48 -18.47
C SER A 161 -7.59 -25.33 -18.40
N LEU A 162 -7.34 -24.29 -17.59
CA LEU A 162 -8.24 -23.12 -17.51
C LEU A 162 -8.35 -22.39 -18.86
N SER A 163 -7.24 -22.21 -19.58
CA SER A 163 -7.24 -21.54 -20.90
C SER A 163 -8.13 -22.26 -21.93
N MET A 164 -8.20 -23.60 -21.88
CA MET A 164 -8.93 -24.41 -22.86
C MET A 164 -10.44 -24.55 -22.57
N ILE A 165 -10.90 -24.26 -21.35
CA ILE A 165 -12.27 -24.57 -20.92
C ILE A 165 -13.29 -23.48 -21.27
N SER A 166 -12.91 -22.20 -21.32
CA SER A 166 -13.81 -21.10 -21.76
C SER A 166 -13.08 -19.77 -21.96
N HIS A 167 -13.76 -18.79 -22.58
CA HIS A 167 -13.31 -17.39 -22.65
C HIS A 167 -13.09 -16.77 -21.25
N THR A 168 -13.93 -17.14 -20.27
CA THR A 168 -13.76 -16.76 -18.86
C THR A 168 -12.53 -17.44 -18.24
N GLY A 169 -12.27 -18.69 -18.63
CA GLY A 169 -11.06 -19.44 -18.28
C GLY A 169 -9.79 -18.78 -18.80
N LEU A 170 -9.76 -18.39 -20.08
CA LEU A 170 -8.64 -17.65 -20.68
C LEU A 170 -8.37 -16.31 -19.97
N ASN A 171 -9.41 -15.52 -19.66
CA ASN A 171 -9.27 -14.28 -18.88
C ASN A 171 -8.73 -14.52 -17.46
N THR A 172 -9.14 -15.62 -16.82
CA THR A 172 -8.61 -16.03 -15.50
C THR A 172 -7.15 -16.47 -15.62
N SER A 173 -6.82 -17.20 -16.68
CA SER A 173 -5.47 -17.66 -17.02
C SER A 173 -4.52 -16.47 -17.22
N LEU A 174 -4.90 -15.48 -18.03
CA LEU A 174 -4.13 -14.24 -18.22
C LEU A 174 -3.88 -13.49 -16.90
N LYS A 175 -4.87 -13.42 -16.01
CA LYS A 175 -4.70 -12.83 -14.66
C LYS A 175 -3.68 -13.62 -13.81
N MET A 176 -3.65 -14.94 -13.90
CA MET A 176 -2.65 -15.78 -13.21
C MET A 176 -1.24 -15.63 -13.80
N LEU A 177 -1.11 -15.56 -15.13
CA LEU A 177 0.17 -15.29 -15.81
C LEU A 177 0.72 -13.90 -15.48
N TRP A 178 -0.15 -12.89 -15.45
CA TRP A 178 0.19 -11.53 -15.01
C TRP A 178 0.78 -11.52 -13.59
N MET A 179 0.15 -12.25 -12.67
CA MET A 179 0.62 -12.38 -11.28
C MET A 179 1.94 -13.18 -11.19
N LEU A 180 2.13 -14.20 -12.03
CA LEU A 180 3.40 -14.94 -12.13
C LEU A 180 4.54 -14.04 -12.61
N PHE A 181 4.31 -13.20 -13.63
CA PHE A 181 5.29 -12.21 -14.08
C PHE A 181 5.66 -11.20 -12.98
N HIS A 182 4.71 -10.79 -12.14
CA HIS A 182 5.00 -9.95 -10.97
C HIS A 182 5.93 -10.66 -9.97
N GLY A 183 5.66 -11.92 -9.64
CA GLY A 183 6.53 -12.72 -8.78
C GLY A 183 7.95 -12.85 -9.33
N LEU A 184 8.09 -13.16 -10.63
CA LEU A 184 9.40 -13.28 -11.30
C LEU A 184 10.14 -11.93 -11.38
N ALA A 185 9.43 -10.84 -11.65
CA ALA A 185 10.01 -9.49 -11.67
C ALA A 185 10.50 -9.08 -10.27
N ALA A 186 9.72 -9.34 -9.21
CA ALA A 186 10.12 -9.07 -7.83
C ALA A 186 11.38 -9.86 -7.44
N VAL A 187 11.44 -11.17 -7.71
CA VAL A 187 12.63 -12.00 -7.44
C VAL A 187 13.87 -11.49 -8.19
N LYS A 188 13.73 -11.10 -9.47
CA LYS A 188 14.81 -10.51 -10.26
C LYS A 188 15.29 -9.17 -9.65
N LEU A 189 14.36 -8.35 -9.17
CA LEU A 189 14.63 -7.05 -8.57
C LEU A 189 15.27 -7.15 -7.17
N ILE A 190 14.83 -8.08 -6.31
CA ILE A 190 15.47 -8.36 -5.00
C ILE A 190 16.95 -8.68 -5.19
N ARG A 191 17.26 -9.59 -6.12
CA ARG A 191 18.64 -9.97 -6.43
C ARG A 191 19.44 -8.77 -6.94
N HIS A 192 18.87 -7.94 -7.81
CA HIS A 192 19.55 -6.74 -8.30
C HIS A 192 19.81 -5.73 -7.17
N LEU A 193 18.82 -5.46 -6.31
CA LEU A 193 18.91 -4.52 -5.21
C LEU A 193 19.99 -4.95 -4.19
N LEU A 194 19.97 -6.20 -3.74
CA LEU A 194 20.92 -6.73 -2.75
C LEU A 194 22.35 -6.90 -3.31
N CYS A 195 22.53 -7.06 -4.62
CA CYS A 195 23.85 -7.01 -5.25
C CYS A 195 24.35 -5.59 -5.49
N THR A 196 23.47 -4.59 -5.65
CA THR A 196 23.85 -3.18 -5.89
C THR A 196 24.10 -2.42 -4.58
N PHE A 197 23.36 -2.76 -3.52
CA PHE A 197 23.45 -2.13 -2.20
C PHE A 197 23.74 -3.19 -1.11
N PRO A 198 24.95 -3.81 -1.13
CA PRO A 198 25.32 -4.84 -0.18
C PRO A 198 25.31 -4.30 1.26
N ALA A 199 24.81 -5.13 2.18
CA ALA A 199 24.63 -4.87 3.61
C ALA A 199 23.71 -3.69 4.00
N CYS A 200 23.09 -2.97 3.05
CA CYS A 200 22.20 -1.85 3.36
C CYS A 200 20.85 -2.29 3.94
N ALA A 201 20.26 -3.37 3.40
CA ALA A 201 18.92 -3.84 3.73
C ALA A 201 18.90 -5.28 4.24
N SER A 202 17.90 -5.65 5.04
CA SER A 202 17.54 -7.05 5.30
C SER A 202 16.82 -7.67 4.09
N ILE A 203 16.69 -9.00 4.06
CA ILE A 203 15.98 -9.70 2.99
C ILE A 203 14.48 -9.33 3.02
N GLY A 204 13.89 -9.19 4.22
CA GLY A 204 12.53 -8.69 4.40
C GLY A 204 12.31 -7.25 3.94
N GLU A 205 13.24 -6.34 4.28
CA GLU A 205 13.21 -4.94 3.82
C GLU A 205 13.28 -4.86 2.30
N ALA A 206 14.21 -5.60 1.67
CA ALA A 206 14.34 -5.69 0.22
C ALA A 206 13.09 -6.30 -0.45
N LEU A 207 12.54 -7.40 0.10
CA LEU A 207 11.32 -8.05 -0.39
C LEU A 207 10.11 -7.09 -0.38
N LEU A 208 9.93 -6.32 0.70
CA LEU A 208 8.82 -5.37 0.83
C LEU A 208 8.95 -4.22 -0.19
N VAL A 209 10.13 -3.59 -0.28
CA VAL A 209 10.38 -2.48 -1.23
C VAL A 209 10.21 -2.93 -2.68
N THR A 210 10.73 -4.10 -3.05
CA THR A 210 10.72 -4.57 -4.45
C THR A 210 9.39 -5.15 -4.89
N SER A 211 8.69 -5.90 -4.03
CA SER A 211 7.32 -6.35 -4.33
C SER A 211 6.35 -5.16 -4.42
N GLY A 212 6.51 -4.16 -3.53
CA GLY A 212 5.82 -2.88 -3.61
C GLY A 212 6.06 -2.18 -4.95
N LEU A 213 7.31 -1.94 -5.34
CA LEU A 213 7.64 -1.26 -6.60
C LEU A 213 7.15 -2.02 -7.83
N VAL A 214 7.24 -3.36 -7.86
CA VAL A 214 6.75 -4.17 -8.98
C VAL A 214 5.23 -4.10 -9.11
N LEU A 215 4.47 -4.14 -8.00
CA LEU A 215 3.03 -3.92 -8.03
C LEU A 215 2.66 -2.48 -8.43
N TYR A 216 3.47 -1.50 -8.04
CA TYR A 216 3.21 -0.07 -8.31
C TYR A 216 3.43 0.29 -9.80
N PHE A 217 4.53 -0.18 -10.40
CA PHE A 217 4.77 -0.13 -11.84
C PHE A 217 3.75 -0.97 -12.60
N GLY A 218 3.48 -2.18 -12.11
CA GLY A 218 2.59 -3.15 -12.74
C GLY A 218 1.15 -2.68 -12.83
N ASP A 219 0.58 -2.12 -11.76
CA ASP A 219 -0.78 -1.56 -11.79
C ASP A 219 -0.90 -0.40 -12.80
N PHE A 220 0.10 0.49 -12.86
CA PHE A 220 0.12 1.61 -13.80
C PHE A 220 0.31 1.13 -15.26
N LEU A 221 1.12 0.09 -15.47
CA LEU A 221 1.29 -0.58 -16.75
C LEU A 221 0.01 -1.31 -17.18
N ALA A 222 -0.70 -1.97 -16.26
CA ALA A 222 -1.99 -2.62 -16.53
C ALA A 222 -3.04 -1.60 -16.97
N CYS A 223 -3.11 -0.43 -16.31
CA CYS A 223 -3.98 0.67 -16.75
C CYS A 223 -3.58 1.17 -18.15
N THR A 224 -2.27 1.35 -18.40
CA THR A 224 -1.76 1.78 -19.71
C THR A 224 -2.13 0.78 -20.81
N ILE A 225 -1.95 -0.52 -20.56
CA ILE A 225 -2.33 -1.59 -21.50
C ILE A 225 -3.85 -1.61 -21.71
N ALA A 226 -4.65 -1.49 -20.65
CA ALA A 226 -6.11 -1.46 -20.76
C ALA A 226 -6.60 -0.31 -21.66
N LYS A 227 -6.09 0.92 -21.44
CA LYS A 227 -6.39 2.10 -22.29
C LYS A 227 -5.90 1.95 -23.74
N ILE A 228 -4.77 1.29 -23.96
CA ILE A 228 -4.29 0.96 -25.30
C ILE A 228 -5.22 -0.06 -25.98
N CYS A 229 -5.63 -1.12 -25.27
CA CYS A 229 -6.54 -2.14 -25.78
C CYS A 229 -7.96 -1.59 -26.04
N GLU A 230 -8.50 -0.76 -25.15
CA GLU A 230 -9.77 -0.03 -25.32
C GLU A 230 -9.80 0.78 -26.62
N LYS A 231 -8.68 1.47 -26.94
CA LYS A 231 -8.53 2.25 -28.18
C LYS A 231 -8.30 1.41 -29.44
N LEU A 232 -7.84 0.16 -29.30
CA LEU A 232 -7.57 -0.76 -30.41
C LEU A 232 -8.73 -1.74 -30.68
N ILE A 233 -9.55 -2.04 -29.67
CA ILE A 233 -10.59 -3.08 -29.69
C ILE A 233 -11.82 -2.54 -28.95
N PRO A 234 -12.83 -2.00 -29.66
CA PRO A 234 -14.07 -1.53 -29.06
C PRO A 234 -14.98 -2.72 -28.69
N VAL A 235 -14.69 -3.35 -27.56
CA VAL A 235 -15.48 -4.45 -26.98
C VAL A 235 -15.82 -4.12 -25.52
N ASP A 236 -17.10 -3.87 -25.27
CA ASP A 236 -17.64 -3.38 -23.98
C ASP A 236 -17.33 -4.28 -22.77
N LEU A 237 -16.94 -5.53 -23.01
CA LEU A 237 -16.66 -6.55 -22.00
C LEU A 237 -15.40 -6.28 -21.15
N VAL A 238 -14.48 -5.41 -21.59
CA VAL A 238 -13.20 -5.16 -20.90
C VAL A 238 -13.36 -4.21 -19.71
N SER A 239 -14.26 -3.23 -19.80
CA SER A 239 -14.43 -2.16 -18.80
C SER A 239 -14.87 -2.68 -17.42
N ILE A 240 -15.79 -3.67 -17.41
CA ILE A 240 -16.57 -4.11 -16.24
C ILE A 240 -15.68 -4.68 -15.12
N SER A 241 -14.55 -5.34 -15.44
CA SER A 241 -13.70 -5.99 -14.44
C SER A 241 -12.63 -5.09 -13.79
N TYR A 242 -12.38 -3.89 -14.30
CA TYR A 242 -11.29 -3.02 -13.82
C TYR A 242 -11.76 -1.70 -13.19
N GLY A 243 -13.07 -1.52 -13.06
CA GLY A 243 -13.75 -0.40 -12.40
C GLY A 243 -13.61 -0.35 -10.86
N ILE A 244 -12.45 -0.72 -10.30
CA ILE A 244 -12.11 -0.26 -8.95
C ILE A 244 -11.98 1.26 -9.04
N ARG A 245 -12.84 1.98 -8.31
CA ARG A 245 -12.93 3.44 -8.29
C ARG A 245 -11.68 4.07 -7.68
N ARG A 246 -10.59 4.10 -8.46
CA ARG A 246 -9.27 4.65 -8.10
C ARG A 246 -9.42 6.11 -7.65
N THR A 247 -8.65 6.49 -6.65
CA THR A 247 -8.57 7.89 -6.23
C THR A 247 -7.61 8.64 -7.15
N GLU A 248 -8.01 9.83 -7.60
CA GLU A 248 -7.16 10.76 -8.36
C GLU A 248 -5.82 11.00 -7.62
N THR A 249 -5.88 11.17 -6.29
CA THR A 249 -4.69 11.30 -5.42
C THR A 249 -3.75 10.11 -5.51
N GLY A 250 -4.28 8.88 -5.61
CA GLY A 250 -3.50 7.66 -5.75
C GLY A 250 -2.75 7.63 -7.08
N ILE A 251 -3.45 7.92 -8.18
CA ILE A 251 -2.88 7.98 -9.54
C ILE A 251 -1.80 9.07 -9.65
N ILE A 252 -1.99 10.20 -8.97
CA ILE A 252 -1.01 11.29 -8.92
C ILE A 252 0.24 10.90 -8.15
N VAL A 253 0.11 10.33 -6.95
CA VAL A 253 1.28 9.85 -6.19
C VAL A 253 2.00 8.73 -6.94
N GLN A 254 1.25 7.83 -7.58
CA GLN A 254 1.79 6.71 -8.34
C GLN A 254 2.56 7.17 -9.57
N GLY A 255 1.98 8.03 -10.40
CA GLY A 255 2.67 8.62 -11.56
C GLY A 255 3.89 9.45 -11.17
N LEU A 256 3.81 10.27 -10.11
CA LEU A 256 4.90 11.11 -9.65
C LEU A 256 6.11 10.29 -9.16
N LEU A 257 5.88 9.30 -8.29
CA LEU A 257 6.93 8.42 -7.76
C LEU A 257 7.51 7.53 -8.86
N LEU A 258 6.67 6.97 -9.73
CA LEU A 258 7.10 6.10 -10.80
C LEU A 258 7.90 6.86 -11.87
N GLY A 259 7.48 8.09 -12.18
CA GLY A 259 8.20 9.02 -13.03
C GLY A 259 9.63 9.28 -12.52
N LEU A 260 9.76 9.65 -11.24
CA LEU A 260 11.09 9.86 -10.63
C LEU A 260 11.97 8.60 -10.67
N LEU A 261 11.41 7.42 -10.42
CA LEU A 261 12.18 6.17 -10.45
C LEU A 261 12.58 5.73 -11.87
N LEU A 262 11.80 6.08 -12.90
CA LEU A 262 12.13 5.82 -14.31
C LEU A 262 13.07 6.88 -14.90
N PHE A 263 13.04 8.12 -14.41
CA PHE A 263 13.83 9.24 -14.96
C PHE A 263 15.33 8.92 -15.10
N PRO A 264 16.06 8.35 -14.12
CA PRO A 264 17.48 8.02 -14.29
C PRO A 264 17.77 7.03 -15.43
N ILE A 265 16.82 6.14 -15.75
CA ILE A 265 16.93 5.17 -16.83
C ILE A 265 16.78 5.89 -18.18
N VAL A 266 15.72 6.70 -18.31
CA VAL A 266 15.46 7.51 -19.51
C VAL A 266 16.58 8.51 -19.76
N PHE A 267 17.04 9.22 -18.71
CA PHE A 267 18.12 10.19 -18.80
C PHE A 267 19.43 9.55 -19.24
N ARG A 268 19.80 8.37 -18.69
CA ARG A 268 21.00 7.64 -19.13
C ARG A 268 20.93 7.23 -20.59
N PHE A 269 19.76 6.84 -21.09
CA PHE A 269 19.53 6.52 -22.50
C PHE A 269 19.65 7.76 -23.41
N VAL A 270 19.01 8.87 -23.02
CA VAL A 270 19.10 10.17 -23.73
C VAL A 270 20.55 10.68 -23.76
N LEU A 271 21.27 10.61 -22.64
CA LEU A 271 22.67 11.02 -22.54
C LEU A 271 23.59 10.15 -23.42
N HIS A 272 23.35 8.84 -23.48
CA HIS A 272 24.08 7.95 -24.39
C HIS A 272 23.84 8.28 -25.88
N ILE A 273 22.61 8.63 -26.27
CA ILE A 273 22.29 9.11 -27.63
C ILE A 273 22.99 10.45 -27.91
N TYR A 274 22.96 11.38 -26.94
CA TYR A 274 23.60 12.69 -27.07
C TYR A 274 25.13 12.58 -27.23
N GLU A 275 25.80 11.80 -26.38
CA GLU A 275 27.25 11.61 -26.45
C GLU A 275 27.69 10.83 -27.69
N SER A 276 26.94 9.81 -28.12
CA SER A 276 27.23 9.11 -29.38
C SER A 276 26.99 9.96 -30.62
N SER A 277 26.04 10.90 -30.58
CA SER A 277 25.84 11.91 -31.62
C SER A 277 26.97 12.94 -31.63
N LEU A 278 27.41 13.44 -30.47
CA LEU A 278 28.54 14.37 -30.36
C LEU A 278 29.85 13.76 -30.86
N ARG A 279 30.13 12.49 -30.52
CA ARG A 279 31.33 11.76 -30.96
C ARG A 279 31.42 11.58 -32.48
N LYS A 280 30.33 11.80 -33.21
CA LYS A 280 30.29 11.78 -34.68
C LYS A 280 30.56 13.15 -35.31
N ARG A 281 30.64 14.24 -34.52
CA ARG A 281 30.55 15.61 -35.04
C ARG A 281 31.82 16.46 -34.98
N ASP A 282 32.62 16.42 -33.91
CA ASP A 282 33.76 17.35 -33.77
C ASP A 282 34.90 16.89 -32.84
N GLY A 283 36.02 17.63 -32.89
CA GLY A 283 37.33 17.28 -32.31
C GLY A 283 37.59 17.64 -30.83
N PRO A 284 38.69 18.34 -30.50
CA PRO A 284 39.35 18.27 -29.18
C PRO A 284 38.51 18.75 -27.99
N PRO A 285 38.71 18.16 -26.79
CA PRO A 285 37.83 18.35 -25.64
C PRO A 285 37.89 19.77 -25.07
N ARG A 286 36.71 20.34 -24.79
CA ARG A 286 36.54 21.72 -24.29
C ARG A 286 35.91 21.71 -22.90
N ASN A 287 36.60 22.28 -21.91
CA ASN A 287 36.26 22.24 -20.47
C ASN A 287 34.90 22.86 -20.04
N CYS A 288 34.03 23.28 -20.98
CA CYS A 288 32.66 23.71 -20.69
C CYS A 288 31.67 22.54 -20.49
N SER A 289 32.12 21.28 -20.64
CA SER A 289 31.28 20.09 -20.59
C SER A 289 30.48 19.92 -19.30
N ASP A 290 31.11 20.13 -18.14
CA ASP A 290 30.57 19.69 -16.86
C ASP A 290 29.34 20.50 -16.46
N THR A 291 29.43 21.83 -16.57
CA THR A 291 28.31 22.75 -16.33
C THR A 291 27.18 22.52 -17.33
N ALA A 292 27.50 22.31 -18.62
CA ALA A 292 26.49 22.02 -19.64
C ALA A 292 25.74 20.70 -19.36
N LYS A 293 26.45 19.63 -18.96
CA LYS A 293 25.84 18.35 -18.56
C LYS A 293 24.95 18.51 -17.31
N SER A 294 25.37 19.31 -16.32
CA SER A 294 24.58 19.56 -15.12
C SER A 294 23.31 20.38 -15.41
N VAL A 295 23.40 21.43 -16.23
CA VAL A 295 22.22 22.20 -16.68
C VAL A 295 21.28 21.32 -17.50
N PHE A 296 21.81 20.50 -18.42
CA PHE A 296 21.01 19.54 -19.20
C PHE A 296 20.27 18.55 -18.30
N PHE A 297 20.90 18.04 -17.24
CA PHE A 297 20.25 17.19 -16.24
C PHE A 297 19.08 17.90 -15.52
N PHE A 298 19.29 19.12 -15.03
CA PHE A 298 18.23 19.88 -14.35
C PHE A 298 17.07 20.26 -15.28
N VAL A 299 17.36 20.64 -16.53
CA VAL A 299 16.32 20.90 -17.54
C VAL A 299 15.59 19.60 -17.91
N SER A 300 16.30 18.48 -18.04
CA SER A 300 15.71 17.19 -18.40
C SER A 300 14.82 16.63 -17.30
N ILE A 301 15.21 16.67 -16.02
CA ILE A 301 14.34 16.23 -14.92
C ILE A 301 13.10 17.13 -14.81
N LEU A 302 13.25 18.45 -14.96
CA LEU A 302 12.12 19.37 -14.94
C LEU A 302 11.15 19.09 -16.11
N LEU A 303 11.65 18.98 -17.33
CA LEU A 303 10.85 18.68 -18.52
C LEU A 303 10.13 17.32 -18.41
N PHE A 304 10.84 16.29 -17.94
CA PHE A 304 10.27 14.96 -17.76
C PHE A 304 9.15 14.95 -16.71
N MET A 305 9.36 15.63 -15.58
CA MET A 305 8.38 15.72 -14.49
C MET A 305 7.22 16.67 -14.79
N VAL A 306 7.40 17.69 -15.63
CA VAL A 306 6.36 18.67 -16.01
C VAL A 306 5.55 18.26 -17.23
N VAL A 307 6.14 17.53 -18.19
CA VAL A 307 5.48 17.16 -19.45
C VAL A 307 5.25 15.66 -19.59
N ALA A 308 6.30 14.84 -19.51
CA ALA A 308 6.20 13.41 -19.81
C ALA A 308 5.36 12.64 -18.78
N VAL A 309 5.63 12.85 -17.48
CA VAL A 309 4.92 12.18 -16.38
C VAL A 309 3.44 12.58 -16.34
N PRO A 310 3.07 13.88 -16.38
CA PRO A 310 1.66 14.27 -16.40
C PRO A 310 0.92 13.81 -17.67
N SER A 311 1.56 13.80 -18.84
CA SER A 311 0.95 13.28 -20.07
C SER A 311 0.63 11.79 -19.96
N TRP A 312 1.52 10.99 -19.36
CA TRP A 312 1.27 9.56 -19.12
C TRP A 312 0.14 9.34 -18.09
N MET A 313 0.06 10.19 -17.07
CA MET A 313 -1.05 10.18 -16.10
C MET A 313 -2.39 10.55 -16.74
N GLN A 314 -2.43 11.55 -17.64
CA GLN A 314 -3.62 11.93 -18.41
C GLN A 314 -4.04 10.86 -19.43
N PHE A 315 -3.12 10.00 -19.88
CA PHE A 315 -3.44 8.84 -20.71
C PHE A 315 -4.01 7.67 -19.89
N VAL A 316 -3.48 7.44 -18.68
CA VAL A 316 -3.93 6.39 -17.76
C VAL A 316 -5.28 6.71 -17.11
N HIS A 317 -5.56 7.98 -16.87
CA HIS A 317 -6.80 8.46 -16.27
C HIS A 317 -7.22 9.78 -16.89
N ASP A 318 -8.49 9.91 -17.25
CA ASP A 318 -9.04 10.95 -18.10
C ASP A 318 -9.21 12.32 -17.39
N PHE A 319 -8.12 12.84 -16.81
CA PHE A 319 -8.07 14.12 -16.10
C PHE A 319 -8.38 15.29 -17.05
N HIS A 320 -9.53 15.94 -16.85
CA HIS A 320 -9.93 17.17 -17.57
C HIS A 320 -9.00 18.39 -17.36
N GLN A 321 -8.07 18.33 -16.41
CA GLN A 321 -7.10 19.37 -16.12
C GLN A 321 -5.68 18.78 -16.07
N HIS A 322 -4.66 19.63 -16.24
CA HIS A 322 -3.28 19.20 -16.04
C HIS A 322 -3.07 18.72 -14.58
N PRO A 323 -2.46 17.55 -14.31
CA PRO A 323 -2.38 16.98 -12.97
C PRO A 323 -1.84 17.91 -11.86
N PHE A 324 -0.87 18.80 -12.13
CA PHE A 324 -0.44 19.77 -11.12
C PHE A 324 -1.47 20.87 -10.83
N LEU A 325 -2.28 21.26 -11.82
CA LEU A 325 -3.40 22.19 -11.62
C LEU A 325 -4.52 21.50 -10.83
N TRP A 326 -4.78 20.22 -11.08
CA TRP A 326 -5.66 19.40 -10.25
C TRP A 326 -5.16 19.38 -8.79
N VAL A 327 -3.86 19.16 -8.56
CA VAL A 327 -3.28 19.17 -7.20
C VAL A 327 -3.48 20.52 -6.51
N LEU A 328 -3.20 21.64 -7.19
CA LEU A 328 -3.41 22.97 -6.63
C LEU A 328 -4.89 23.20 -6.30
N THR A 329 -5.79 22.91 -7.23
CA THR A 329 -7.25 23.00 -7.05
C THR A 329 -7.69 22.16 -5.86
N PHE A 330 -7.20 20.92 -5.73
CA PHE A 330 -7.49 20.01 -4.63
C PHE A 330 -6.99 20.56 -3.28
N VAL A 331 -5.78 21.11 -3.20
CA VAL A 331 -5.26 21.70 -1.95
C VAL A 331 -6.12 22.90 -1.52
N PHE A 332 -6.49 23.78 -2.46
CA PHE A 332 -7.27 25.00 -2.18
C PHE A 332 -8.79 24.79 -2.10
N SER A 333 -9.32 23.59 -2.40
CA SER A 333 -10.76 23.30 -2.34
C SER A 333 -11.36 23.36 -0.94
N GLU A 334 -10.61 22.98 0.10
CA GLU A 334 -11.04 23.02 1.50
C GLU A 334 -9.98 23.73 2.37
N PRO A 335 -9.77 25.05 2.21
CA PRO A 335 -8.61 25.74 2.78
C PRO A 335 -8.60 25.65 4.31
N LEU A 336 -9.75 25.83 4.96
CA LEU A 336 -9.88 25.73 6.42
C LEU A 336 -9.45 24.38 6.99
N LYS A 337 -9.59 23.28 6.23
CA LYS A 337 -9.17 21.94 6.67
C LYS A 337 -7.75 21.60 6.23
N ARG A 338 -7.44 21.81 4.95
CA ARG A 338 -6.19 21.34 4.30
C ARG A 338 -5.03 22.31 4.57
N LEU A 339 -5.25 23.61 4.40
CA LEU A 339 -4.22 24.62 4.66
C LEU A 339 -3.96 24.81 6.17
N SER A 340 -4.99 24.68 7.02
CA SER A 340 -4.77 24.64 8.47
C SER A 340 -3.94 23.42 8.91
N LEU A 341 -4.08 22.27 8.24
CA LEU A 341 -3.25 21.09 8.50
C LEU A 341 -1.79 21.31 8.04
N CYS A 342 -1.58 22.01 6.91
CA CYS A 342 -0.24 22.45 6.49
C CYS A 342 0.41 23.38 7.53
N ILE A 343 -0.32 24.39 8.02
CA ILE A 343 0.16 25.30 9.07
C ILE A 343 0.50 24.53 10.34
N TYR A 344 -0.37 23.60 10.77
CA TYR A 344 -0.12 22.71 11.90
C TYR A 344 1.17 21.89 11.71
N TRP A 345 1.36 21.25 10.55
CA TRP A 345 2.57 20.47 10.26
C TRP A 345 3.84 21.34 10.25
N VAL A 346 3.81 22.53 9.63
CA VAL A 346 4.96 23.46 9.61
C VAL A 346 5.30 23.92 11.03
N LEU A 347 4.29 24.33 11.82
CA LEU A 347 4.49 24.73 13.21
C LEU A 347 5.02 23.57 14.06
N LEU A 348 4.46 22.37 13.91
CA LEU A 348 4.89 21.16 14.60
C LEU A 348 6.35 20.80 14.28
N ILE A 349 6.76 20.89 13.01
CA ILE A 349 8.15 20.67 12.57
C ILE A 349 9.07 21.75 13.16
N VAL A 350 8.73 23.03 13.05
CA VAL A 350 9.53 24.15 13.57
C VAL A 350 9.72 24.04 15.08
N VAL A 351 8.64 23.85 15.84
CA VAL A 351 8.70 23.65 17.30
C VAL A 351 9.52 22.42 17.64
N SER A 352 9.37 21.32 16.90
CA SER A 352 10.13 20.09 17.15
C SER A 352 11.63 20.26 16.90
N VAL A 353 12.02 20.88 15.78
CA VAL A 353 13.43 21.16 15.46
C VAL A 353 14.05 22.14 16.46
N LEU A 354 13.35 23.21 16.84
CA LEU A 354 13.83 24.17 17.84
C LEU A 354 14.01 23.53 19.23
N ARG A 355 13.03 22.73 19.67
CA ARG A 355 13.13 21.99 20.94
C ARG A 355 14.27 20.97 20.89
N PHE A 356 14.38 20.18 19.81
CA PHE A 356 15.44 19.20 19.65
C PHE A 356 16.83 19.84 19.62
N TYR A 357 17.02 20.92 18.86
CA TYR A 357 18.29 21.66 18.80
C TYR A 357 18.70 22.20 20.17
N ASN A 358 17.78 22.83 20.91
CA ASN A 358 18.06 23.36 22.23
C ASN A 358 18.40 22.24 23.24
N ILE A 359 17.64 21.14 23.24
CA ILE A 359 17.91 19.97 24.10
C ILE A 359 19.26 19.33 23.74
N SER A 360 19.59 19.21 22.45
CA SER A 360 20.89 18.68 21.97
C SER A 360 22.08 19.59 22.29
N ARG A 361 21.85 20.88 22.57
CA ARG A 361 22.88 21.81 23.04
C ARG A 361 23.07 21.75 24.55
N GLY A 362 22.01 21.46 25.30
CA GLY A 362 22.02 21.39 26.77
C GLY A 362 22.34 20.02 27.37
N SER A 363 22.22 18.91 26.61
CA SER A 363 22.46 17.56 27.12
C SER A 363 22.92 16.57 26.05
N LYS A 364 23.74 15.59 26.43
CA LYS A 364 24.08 14.41 25.62
C LYS A 364 22.89 13.43 25.63
N VAL A 365 21.85 13.75 24.85
CA VAL A 365 20.59 12.98 24.80
C VAL A 365 20.84 11.50 24.48
N GLU A 366 20.30 10.62 25.30
CA GLU A 366 20.36 9.19 25.05
C GLU A 366 19.63 8.80 23.76
N ARG A 367 20.25 7.90 22.97
CA ARG A 367 19.68 7.36 21.72
C ARG A 367 18.31 6.69 21.92
N ILE A 368 17.99 6.25 23.15
CA ILE A 368 16.71 5.66 23.54
C ILE A 368 15.60 6.73 23.59
N LEU A 369 15.87 7.87 24.24
CA LEU A 369 14.94 9.00 24.29
C LEU A 369 14.72 9.61 22.91
N LEU A 370 15.77 9.70 22.10
CA LEU A 370 15.70 10.19 20.72
C LEU A 370 14.74 9.34 19.86
N ARG A 371 14.78 8.01 19.97
CA ARG A 371 13.84 7.11 19.28
C ARG A 371 12.39 7.34 19.73
N LYS A 372 12.15 7.46 21.04
CA LYS A 372 10.80 7.75 21.59
C LYS A 372 10.28 9.10 21.08
N TYR A 373 11.14 10.11 21.01
CA TYR A 373 10.80 11.45 20.51
C TYR A 373 10.39 11.44 19.03
N TYR A 374 11.15 10.77 18.16
CA TYR A 374 10.78 10.65 16.74
C TYR A 374 9.48 9.87 16.52
N HIS A 375 9.21 8.81 17.30
CA HIS A 375 7.91 8.13 17.24
C HIS A 375 6.76 9.02 17.71
N LEU A 376 6.94 9.82 18.76
CA LEU A 376 5.94 10.80 19.21
C LEU A 376 5.66 11.85 18.12
N MET A 377 6.70 12.40 17.49
CA MET A 377 6.56 13.33 16.36
C MET A 377 5.81 12.69 15.19
N ALA A 378 6.14 11.44 14.82
CA ALA A 378 5.43 10.73 13.76
C ALA A 378 3.93 10.57 14.09
N VAL A 379 3.58 10.20 15.34
CA VAL A 379 2.19 10.12 15.78
C VAL A 379 1.50 11.49 15.72
N LEU A 380 2.12 12.56 16.21
CA LEU A 380 1.56 13.91 16.16
C LEU A 380 1.39 14.45 14.74
N MET A 381 2.24 14.04 13.80
CA MET A 381 2.14 14.44 12.38
C MET A 381 1.07 13.64 11.63
N PHE A 382 1.01 12.32 11.82
CA PHE A 382 0.12 11.44 11.06
C PHE A 382 -1.29 11.29 11.66
N LEU A 383 -1.43 11.20 12.99
CA LEU A 383 -2.71 10.86 13.62
C LEU A 383 -3.83 11.90 13.36
N PRO A 384 -3.60 13.22 13.49
CA PRO A 384 -4.64 14.21 13.18
C PRO A 384 -5.02 14.19 11.69
N ALA A 385 -4.04 13.96 10.81
CA ALA A 385 -4.23 13.92 9.37
C ALA A 385 -5.04 12.70 8.91
N LEU A 386 -4.79 11.53 9.50
CA LEU A 386 -5.54 10.29 9.28
C LEU A 386 -7.03 10.44 9.67
N VAL A 387 -7.32 11.15 10.76
CA VAL A 387 -8.69 11.38 11.25
C VAL A 387 -9.42 12.43 10.44
N LEU A 388 -8.75 13.54 10.07
CA LEU A 388 -9.39 14.69 9.42
C LEU A 388 -9.51 14.57 7.89
N GLN A 389 -8.43 14.16 7.21
CA GLN A 389 -8.29 14.27 5.75
C GLN A 389 -7.34 13.18 5.18
N PRO A 390 -7.68 11.87 5.26
CA PRO A 390 -6.78 10.79 4.85
C PRO A 390 -6.34 10.90 3.38
N LYS A 391 -7.25 11.24 2.44
CA LYS A 391 -6.91 11.43 1.01
C LYS A 391 -5.86 12.53 0.79
N PHE A 392 -5.83 13.57 1.62
CA PHE A 392 -4.85 14.64 1.55
C PHE A 392 -3.52 14.23 2.19
N LEU A 393 -3.56 13.43 3.26
CA LEU A 393 -2.36 12.82 3.82
C LEU A 393 -1.67 11.90 2.81
N ASP A 394 -2.40 11.06 2.10
CA ASP A 394 -1.86 10.17 1.06
C ASP A 394 -1.08 11.00 0.01
N LEU A 395 -1.68 12.09 -0.47
CA LEU A 395 -1.09 13.01 -1.44
C LEU A 395 0.15 13.73 -0.88
N ALA A 396 0.07 14.27 0.34
CA ALA A 396 1.16 15.01 0.97
C ALA A 396 2.36 14.12 1.32
N PHE A 397 2.11 12.90 1.82
CA PHE A 397 3.16 11.92 2.10
C PHE A 397 3.82 11.42 0.80
N GLY A 398 3.02 11.17 -0.24
CA GLY A 398 3.52 10.84 -1.58
C GLY A 398 4.40 11.95 -2.18
N ALA A 399 3.98 13.21 -2.05
CA ALA A 399 4.77 14.36 -2.49
C ALA A 399 6.08 14.52 -1.68
N ALA A 400 6.05 14.30 -0.36
CA ALA A 400 7.26 14.32 0.47
C ALA A 400 8.24 13.20 0.08
N LEU A 401 7.75 11.98 -0.16
CA LEU A 401 8.56 10.86 -0.65
C LEU A 401 9.16 11.16 -2.03
N ALA A 402 8.38 11.78 -2.94
CA ALA A 402 8.87 12.22 -4.23
C ALA A 402 9.98 13.28 -4.12
N VAL A 403 9.87 14.24 -3.19
CA VAL A 403 10.95 15.21 -2.91
C VAL A 403 12.21 14.49 -2.41
N PHE A 404 12.10 13.52 -1.51
CA PHE A 404 13.28 12.75 -1.06
C PHE A 404 13.93 11.95 -2.20
N ILE A 405 13.14 11.30 -3.07
CA ILE A 405 13.67 10.56 -4.24
C ILE A 405 14.33 11.53 -5.23
N ALA A 406 13.72 12.69 -5.50
CA ALA A 406 14.31 13.71 -6.38
C ALA A 406 15.63 14.26 -5.83
N LEU A 407 15.70 14.54 -4.52
CA LEU A 407 16.93 14.98 -3.85
C LEU A 407 18.01 13.89 -3.87
N GLU A 408 17.66 12.62 -3.72
CA GLU A 408 18.60 11.50 -3.82
C GLU A 408 19.12 11.31 -5.25
N ILE A 409 18.25 11.43 -6.26
CA ILE A 409 18.62 11.43 -7.68
C ILE A 409 19.60 12.57 -7.98
N ILE A 410 19.31 13.79 -7.49
CA ILE A 410 20.22 14.94 -7.62
C ILE A 410 21.53 14.70 -6.86
N ARG A 411 21.51 14.05 -5.69
CA ARG A 411 22.72 13.72 -4.91
C ARG A 411 23.64 12.78 -5.68
N ILE A 412 23.10 11.66 -6.19
CA ILE A 412 23.85 10.66 -6.96
C ILE A 412 24.50 11.31 -8.19
N TRP A 413 23.73 12.06 -8.98
CA TRP A 413 24.23 12.74 -10.18
C TRP A 413 25.17 13.93 -9.89
N ARG A 414 25.20 14.46 -8.67
CA ARG A 414 26.19 15.46 -8.23
C ARG A 414 27.50 14.88 -7.71
N ILE A 415 27.55 13.60 -7.35
CA ILE A 415 28.79 12.92 -6.90
C ILE A 415 29.64 12.50 -8.10
N GLN A 416 29.01 11.92 -9.12
CA GLN A 416 29.69 11.39 -10.30
C GLN A 416 30.62 12.38 -11.07
N PRO A 417 30.33 13.69 -11.23
CA PRO A 417 31.24 14.65 -11.88
C PRO A 417 32.50 15.03 -11.07
N LEU A 418 32.70 14.46 -9.88
CA LEU A 418 33.94 14.62 -9.11
C LEU A 418 34.86 13.39 -9.20
N GLU A 419 34.29 12.18 -9.21
CA GLU A 419 35.06 10.93 -9.24
C GLU A 419 35.88 10.74 -10.53
N SER A 420 35.33 11.15 -11.68
CA SER A 420 36.05 11.09 -12.97
C SER A 420 37.30 11.99 -13.04
N ARG A 421 37.52 12.84 -12.03
CA ARG A 421 38.66 13.77 -11.93
C ARG A 421 39.87 13.18 -11.21
N TYR A 422 39.75 11.97 -10.65
CA TYR A 422 40.79 11.28 -9.87
C TYR A 422 41.23 9.93 -10.47
N ILE A 423 40.66 9.51 -11.60
CA ILE A 423 40.97 8.24 -12.29
C ILE A 423 41.82 8.50 -13.56
N THR A 424 42.25 9.75 -13.79
CA THR A 424 42.99 10.19 -14.98
C THR A 424 44.14 11.16 -14.65
N SER A 425 44.85 10.90 -13.55
CA SER A 425 46.10 11.58 -13.16
C SER A 425 47.16 10.55 -12.80
#